data_AF-A0A941NJ24-F1
#
_entry.id   AF-A0A941NJ24-F1
#
_cell.length_a   1.000
_cell.length_b   1.000
_cell.length_c   1.000
_cell.angle_alpha   90.00
_cell.angle_beta   90.00
_cell.angle_gamma   90.00
#
_symmetry.space_group_name_H-M   'P 1'
#
loop_
_entity.id
_entity.type
_entity.pdbx_description
1 polymer ?
#
loop_
_entity_poly.entity_id
_entity_poly.type
_entity_poly.pdbx_seq_one_letter_code
_entity_poly.pdbx_strand_id
1 'polypeptide(L)'
;MVQSPRMIGVPWFRRDSYPRIQSLPGSDLKDSYEQWQERAERMFNVMHSAGQKLTRVVLEPDELKRFAQEIGADAITANVRAELANRKLEEMHQVDDPAPCDLFCIRCGSQYSYPQELLRVVEGLQITCECGGRLRRPPPAMQKPAV
;
A
#
# COMPACT_ATOMS: atom_id res chain seq x y z
N MET A 1 -5.38 13.92 -14.40
CA MET A 1 -5.32 12.87 -13.36
C MET A 1 -4.01 13.05 -12.63
N VAL A 2 -4.03 13.61 -11.42
CA VAL A 2 -2.81 13.72 -10.60
C VAL A 2 -2.60 12.34 -10.00
N GLN A 3 -1.68 11.56 -10.55
CA GLN A 3 -1.28 10.32 -9.90
C GLN A 3 -0.66 10.72 -8.56
N SER A 4 -1.32 10.37 -7.46
CA SER A 4 -0.72 10.47 -6.13
C SER A 4 0.64 9.80 -6.18
N PRO A 5 1.71 10.43 -5.67
CA PRO A 5 3.04 9.84 -5.74
C PRO A 5 2.99 8.45 -5.10
N ARG A 6 3.29 7.42 -5.90
CA ARG A 6 3.28 6.02 -5.46
C ARG A 6 4.16 5.89 -4.23
N MET A 7 3.59 5.33 -3.17
CA MET A 7 4.35 5.02 -1.96
C MET A 7 5.28 3.83 -2.24
N ILE A 8 6.51 3.90 -1.75
CA ILE A 8 7.54 2.89 -2.01
C ILE A 8 7.79 2.10 -0.72
N GLY A 9 7.68 0.77 -0.81
CA GLY A 9 8.00 -0.14 0.27
C GLY A 9 9.50 -0.36 0.35
N VAL A 10 10.13 0.05 1.44
CA VAL A 10 11.55 -0.16 1.71
C VAL A 10 11.70 -1.41 2.59
N PRO A 11 12.39 -2.47 2.12
CA PRO A 11 12.62 -3.68 2.91
C PRO A 11 13.32 -3.37 4.24
N TRP A 12 12.80 -3.91 5.33
CA TRP A 12 13.36 -3.77 6.67
C TRP A 12 13.44 -5.12 7.37
N PHE A 13 14.49 -5.33 8.16
CA PHE A 13 14.73 -6.58 8.89
C PHE A 13 14.81 -6.31 10.39
N ARG A 14 14.32 -7.27 11.17
CA ARG A 14 14.52 -7.31 12.62
C ARG A 14 15.89 -7.90 12.92
N ARG A 15 16.51 -7.45 14.00
CA ARG A 15 17.80 -7.98 14.49
C ARG A 15 17.77 -9.49 14.63
N ASP A 16 16.71 -10.02 15.25
CA ASP A 16 16.58 -11.45 15.54
C ASP A 16 16.33 -12.29 14.28
N SER A 17 15.65 -11.72 13.28
CA SER A 17 15.36 -12.40 12.01
C SER A 17 16.53 -12.32 11.02
N TYR A 18 17.40 -11.32 11.12
CA TYR A 18 18.45 -11.03 10.15
C TYR A 18 19.40 -12.21 9.87
N PRO A 19 19.94 -12.94 10.87
CA PRO A 19 20.80 -14.09 10.61
C PRO A 19 20.10 -15.21 9.82
N ARG A 20 18.79 -15.40 10.03
CA ARG A 20 17.99 -16.37 9.27
C ARG A 20 17.83 -15.95 7.82
N ILE A 21 17.63 -14.66 7.55
CA ILE A 21 17.54 -14.11 6.18
C ILE A 21 18.89 -14.20 5.48
N GLN A 22 19.98 -13.93 6.19
CA GLN A 22 21.34 -14.07 5.69
C GLN A 22 21.66 -15.51 5.29
N SER A 23 21.11 -16.49 6.03
CA SER A 23 21.29 -17.92 5.76
C SER A 23 20.41 -18.46 4.62
N LEU A 24 19.54 -17.65 4.02
CA LEU A 24 18.71 -18.10 2.91
C LEU A 24 19.56 -18.33 1.64
N PRO A 25 19.21 -19.35 0.82
CA PRO A 25 19.91 -19.61 -0.44
C PRO A 25 19.95 -18.37 -1.35
N GLY A 26 21.14 -18.07 -1.86
CA GLY A 26 21.36 -16.93 -2.76
C GLY A 26 21.17 -15.56 -2.11
N SER A 27 21.14 -15.47 -0.77
CA SER A 27 21.12 -14.18 -0.07
C SER A 27 22.39 -13.37 -0.35
N ASP A 28 22.21 -12.10 -0.71
CA ASP A 28 23.29 -11.15 -0.96
C ASP A 28 23.77 -10.42 0.31
N LEU A 29 23.20 -10.75 1.48
CA LEU A 29 23.55 -10.13 2.76
C LEU A 29 24.87 -10.70 3.30
N LYS A 30 25.92 -9.90 3.31
CA LYS A 30 27.23 -10.27 3.87
C LYS A 30 27.60 -9.46 5.11
N ASP A 31 26.95 -8.32 5.29
CA ASP A 31 27.20 -7.38 6.38
C ASP A 31 26.63 -7.90 7.71
N SER A 32 27.17 -7.42 8.83
CA SER A 32 26.50 -7.57 10.12
C SER A 32 25.16 -6.83 10.13
N TYR A 33 24.28 -7.16 11.08
CA TYR A 33 23.00 -6.46 11.21
C TYR A 33 23.19 -4.94 11.37
N GLU A 34 24.15 -4.53 12.20
CA GLU A 34 24.44 -3.12 12.49
C GLU A 34 24.91 -2.40 11.22
N GLN A 35 25.84 -3.00 10.49
CA GLN A 35 26.36 -2.45 9.23
C GLN A 35 25.26 -2.32 8.17
N TRP A 36 24.42 -3.36 8.05
CA TRP A 36 23.26 -3.32 7.17
C TRP A 36 22.28 -2.21 7.59
N GLN A 37 21.96 -2.11 8.89
CA GLN A 37 20.99 -1.15 9.41
C GLN A 37 21.46 0.29 9.14
N GLU A 38 22.72 0.60 9.44
CA GLU A 38 23.28 1.93 9.16
C GLU A 38 23.18 2.28 7.66
N ARG A 39 23.50 1.33 6.78
CA ARG A 39 23.39 1.55 5.33
C ARG A 39 21.94 1.74 4.90
N ALA A 40 21.02 0.94 5.43
CA ALA A 40 19.59 1.03 5.14
C ALA A 40 19.00 2.36 5.63
N GLU A 41 19.37 2.82 6.83
CA GLU A 41 18.96 4.11 7.40
C GLU A 41 19.49 5.28 6.57
N ARG A 42 20.77 5.26 6.17
CA ARG A 42 21.33 6.29 5.29
C ARG A 42 20.56 6.37 3.97
N MET A 43 20.33 5.24 3.32
CA MET A 43 19.59 5.17 2.06
C MET A 43 18.15 5.67 2.22
N PHE A 44 17.47 5.23 3.28
CA PHE A 44 16.11 5.66 3.60
C PHE A 44 16.03 7.18 3.79
N ASN A 45 16.95 7.75 4.56
CA ASN A 45 16.98 9.19 4.84
C ASN A 45 17.29 10.02 3.59
N VAL A 46 18.17 9.54 2.71
CA VAL A 46 18.45 10.20 1.42
C VAL A 46 17.21 10.23 0.54
N MET A 47 16.55 9.08 0.36
CA MET A 47 15.33 8.97 -0.44
C MET A 47 14.17 9.79 0.16
N HIS A 48 14.02 9.77 1.48
CA HIS A 48 13.01 10.55 2.18
C HIS A 48 13.26 12.06 2.03
N SER A 49 14.51 12.51 2.16
CA SER A 49 14.89 13.91 2.00
C SER A 49 14.74 14.41 0.55
N ALA A 50 14.79 13.49 -0.42
CA ALA A 50 14.46 13.77 -1.82
C ALA A 50 12.94 13.89 -2.09
N GLY A 51 12.10 13.81 -1.05
CA GLY A 51 10.64 13.98 -1.15
C GLY A 51 9.90 12.70 -1.58
N GLN A 52 10.55 11.54 -1.58
CA GLN A 52 9.87 10.28 -1.87
C GLN A 52 8.98 9.85 -0.69
N LYS A 53 7.79 9.34 -1.01
CA LYS A 53 6.90 8.72 -0.01
C LYS A 53 7.37 7.29 0.25
N LEU A 54 7.99 7.05 1.39
CA LEU A 54 8.58 5.76 1.75
C LEU A 54 7.91 5.18 2.99
N THR A 55 7.74 3.88 3.00
CA THR A 55 7.30 3.11 4.17
C THR A 55 8.27 1.98 4.43
N ARG A 56 8.71 1.83 5.68
CA ARG A 56 9.51 0.67 6.09
C ARG A 56 8.61 -0.53 6.20
N VAL A 57 8.93 -1.59 5.47
CA VAL A 57 8.14 -2.82 5.45
C VAL A 57 8.99 -3.96 6.00
N VAL A 58 8.56 -4.51 7.13
CA VAL A 58 9.26 -5.61 7.78
C VAL A 58 9.02 -6.90 7.01
N LEU A 59 10.11 -7.56 6.60
CA LEU A 59 10.09 -8.83 5.89
C LEU A 59 10.57 -9.95 6.79
N GLU A 60 9.78 -11.01 6.92
CA GLU A 60 10.16 -12.20 7.67
C GLU A 60 10.84 -13.25 6.76
N PRO A 61 11.76 -14.08 7.30
CA PRO A 61 12.51 -15.05 6.51
C PRO A 61 11.61 -16.05 5.77
N ASP A 62 10.56 -16.52 6.44
CA ASP A 62 9.65 -17.53 5.90
C ASP A 62 8.72 -16.94 4.82
N GLU A 63 8.47 -15.62 4.86
CA GLU A 63 7.77 -14.91 3.79
C GLU A 63 8.66 -14.74 2.57
N LEU A 64 9.91 -14.32 2.75
CA LEU A 64 10.89 -14.18 1.68
C LEU A 64 11.12 -15.49 0.94
N LYS A 65 11.27 -16.60 1.68
CA LYS A 65 11.44 -17.92 1.08
C LYS A 65 10.24 -18.33 0.24
N ARG A 66 9.02 -18.17 0.76
CA ARG A 66 7.79 -18.49 0.02
C ARG A 66 7.63 -17.62 -1.22
N PHE A 67 7.88 -16.33 -1.08
CA PHE A 67 7.77 -15.38 -2.18
C PHE A 67 8.78 -15.68 -3.29
N ALA A 68 10.03 -15.98 -2.95
CA ALA A 68 11.03 -16.36 -3.95
C ALA A 68 10.62 -17.64 -4.71
N GLN A 69 10.05 -18.64 -4.02
CA GLN A 69 9.51 -19.83 -4.67
C GLN A 69 8.32 -19.52 -5.58
N GLU A 70 7.44 -18.61 -5.16
CA GLU A 70 6.26 -18.17 -5.92
C GLU A 70 6.65 -17.53 -7.25
N ILE A 71 7.67 -16.65 -7.25
CA ILE A 71 8.13 -15.95 -8.46
C ILE A 71 9.19 -16.73 -9.25
N GLY A 72 9.56 -17.94 -8.81
CA GLY A 72 10.60 -18.74 -9.44
C GLY A 72 12.01 -18.15 -9.33
N ALA A 73 12.31 -17.40 -8.26
CA ALA A 73 13.63 -16.83 -8.02
C ALA A 73 14.55 -17.80 -7.28
N ASP A 74 15.73 -18.02 -7.82
CA ASP A 74 16.77 -18.89 -7.23
C ASP A 74 17.56 -18.22 -6.10
N ALA A 75 17.41 -16.91 -5.91
CA ALA A 75 18.21 -16.12 -4.97
C ALA A 75 17.42 -14.98 -4.32
N ILE A 76 17.65 -14.76 -3.02
CA ILE A 76 17.07 -13.64 -2.27
C ILE A 76 17.90 -12.37 -2.48
N THR A 77 17.79 -11.81 -3.67
CA THR A 77 18.48 -10.55 -4.06
C THR A 77 17.76 -9.32 -3.51
N ALA A 78 18.42 -8.16 -3.57
CA ALA A 78 17.80 -6.86 -3.30
C ALA A 78 16.47 -6.63 -4.04
N ASN A 79 16.36 -7.05 -5.30
CA ASN A 79 15.14 -6.87 -6.10
C ASN A 79 13.97 -7.70 -5.55
N VAL A 80 14.21 -8.98 -5.22
CA VAL A 80 13.18 -9.86 -4.64
C VAL A 80 12.65 -9.29 -3.33
N ARG A 81 13.53 -8.72 -2.50
CA ARG A 81 13.13 -8.09 -1.23
C ARG A 81 12.31 -6.82 -1.48
N ALA A 82 12.71 -5.98 -2.44
CA ALA A 82 11.98 -4.76 -2.79
C ALA A 82 10.59 -5.07 -3.36
N GLU A 83 10.47 -6.11 -4.19
CA GLU A 83 9.20 -6.55 -4.76
C GLU A 83 8.25 -7.04 -3.67
N LEU A 84 8.72 -7.88 -2.74
CA LEU A 84 7.92 -8.31 -1.60
C LEU A 84 7.51 -7.14 -0.70
N ALA A 85 8.41 -6.18 -0.45
CA ALA A 85 8.10 -5.00 0.33
C ALA A 85 7.00 -4.14 -0.31
N ASN A 86 7.05 -3.96 -1.63
CA ASN A 86 5.99 -3.25 -2.35
C ASN A 86 4.67 -4.01 -2.34
N ARG A 87 4.68 -5.34 -2.55
CA ARG A 87 3.45 -6.15 -2.49
C ARG A 87 2.77 -6.05 -1.13
N LYS A 88 3.54 -6.16 -0.04
CA LYS A 88 3.01 -6.01 1.32
C LYS A 88 2.50 -4.59 1.57
N LEU A 89 3.16 -3.57 1.02
CA LEU A 89 2.68 -2.20 1.12
C LEU A 89 1.35 -2.02 0.37
N GLU A 90 1.20 -2.61 -0.81
CA GLU A 90 -0.06 -2.61 -1.57
C GLU A 90 -1.16 -3.33 -0.80
N GLU A 91 -0.88 -4.50 -0.20
CA GLU A 91 -1.82 -5.22 0.67
C GLU A 91 -2.25 -4.38 1.88
N MET A 92 -1.32 -3.66 2.52
CA MET A 92 -1.63 -2.73 3.61
C MET A 92 -2.54 -1.58 3.16
N HIS A 93 -2.28 -1.00 1.99
CA HIS A 93 -3.07 0.11 1.48
C HIS A 93 -4.40 -0.29 0.83
N GLN A 94 -4.53 -1.53 0.34
CA GLN A 94 -5.83 -2.06 -0.09
C GLN A 94 -6.81 -2.17 1.08
N VAL A 95 -6.32 -2.37 2.30
CA VAL A 95 -7.15 -2.34 3.52
C VAL A 95 -7.53 -0.90 3.91
N ASP A 96 -6.72 0.09 3.53
CA ASP A 96 -6.97 1.51 3.79
C ASP A 96 -7.75 2.21 2.66
N ASP A 97 -8.02 1.55 1.52
CA ASP A 97 -8.80 2.14 0.43
C ASP A 97 -10.23 2.39 0.96
N PRO A 98 -10.61 3.66 1.18
CA PRO A 98 -11.89 3.93 1.81
C PRO A 98 -13.01 3.44 0.90
N ALA A 99 -13.88 2.59 1.45
CA ALA A 99 -15.01 2.03 0.74
C ALA A 99 -15.71 3.11 -0.12
N PRO A 100 -16.03 2.81 -1.39
CA PRO A 100 -16.67 3.77 -2.26
C PRO A 100 -17.96 4.26 -1.59
N CYS A 101 -18.12 5.57 -1.53
CA CYS A 101 -19.33 6.16 -1.00
C CYS A 101 -20.42 6.04 -2.07
N ASP A 102 -21.37 5.16 -1.79
CA ASP A 102 -22.60 5.10 -2.56
C ASP A 102 -23.41 6.38 -2.32
N LEU A 103 -23.79 7.03 -3.41
CA LEU A 103 -24.73 8.14 -3.43
C LEU A 103 -25.97 7.75 -4.23
N PHE A 104 -27.11 8.22 -3.77
CA PHE A 104 -28.42 7.93 -4.34
C PHE A 104 -29.11 9.21 -4.80
N CYS A 105 -29.71 9.18 -5.98
CA CYS A 105 -30.55 10.26 -6.47
C CYS A 105 -32.00 10.07 -6.00
N ILE A 106 -32.50 10.99 -5.19
CA ILE A 106 -33.90 10.97 -4.72
C ILE A 106 -34.94 11.17 -5.84
N ARG A 107 -34.52 11.69 -7.00
CA ARG A 107 -35.42 12.04 -8.10
C ARG A 107 -35.67 10.87 -9.05
N CYS A 108 -34.62 10.13 -9.41
CA CYS A 108 -34.71 9.04 -10.40
C CYS A 108 -34.35 7.66 -9.84
N GLY A 109 -33.88 7.59 -8.58
CA GLY A 109 -33.51 6.32 -7.95
C GLY A 109 -32.14 5.76 -8.35
N SER A 110 -31.37 6.46 -9.18
CA SER A 110 -30.06 6.00 -9.63
C SER A 110 -29.04 6.01 -8.49
N GLN A 111 -28.20 4.97 -8.45
CA GLN A 111 -27.10 4.82 -7.52
C GLN A 111 -25.77 5.10 -8.23
N TYR A 112 -24.89 5.85 -7.58
CA TYR A 112 -23.58 6.22 -8.07
C TYR A 112 -22.55 5.90 -6.99
N SER A 113 -21.49 5.17 -7.34
CA SER A 113 -20.40 4.86 -6.42
C SER A 113 -19.22 5.77 -6.73
N TYR A 114 -18.80 6.59 -5.76
CA TYR A 114 -17.65 7.48 -5.90
C TYR A 114 -16.53 7.07 -4.94
N PRO A 115 -15.25 7.11 -5.37
CA PRO A 115 -14.13 6.96 -4.46
C PRO A 115 -14.17 8.08 -3.41
N GLN A 116 -13.95 7.74 -2.14
CA GLN A 116 -14.10 8.68 -1.02
C GLN A 116 -13.16 9.90 -1.13
N GLU A 117 -12.01 9.75 -1.81
CA GLU A 117 -11.07 10.84 -2.07
C GLU A 117 -11.68 11.96 -2.92
N LEU A 118 -12.52 11.62 -3.91
CA LEU A 118 -13.25 12.62 -4.72
C LEU A 118 -14.29 13.38 -3.90
N LEU A 119 -14.78 12.80 -2.80
CA LEU A 119 -15.72 13.46 -1.89
C LEU A 119 -15.02 14.34 -0.85
N ARG A 120 -13.77 14.02 -0.46
CA ARG A 120 -12.99 14.84 0.49
C ARG A 120 -12.43 16.12 -0.13
N VAL A 121 -12.20 16.14 -1.45
CA VAL A 121 -11.70 17.34 -2.17
C VAL A 121 -12.75 18.45 -2.26
N VAL A 122 -14.01 18.20 -1.87
CA VAL A 122 -15.09 19.15 -2.07
C VAL A 122 -16.11 19.07 -0.93
N GLU A 123 -15.87 19.85 0.12
CA GLU A 123 -16.96 20.38 0.96
C GLU A 123 -17.91 21.31 0.18
N GLY A 124 -17.70 21.52 -1.14
CA GLY A 124 -18.41 22.51 -1.95
C GLY A 124 -19.01 22.07 -3.30
N LEU A 125 -18.80 20.86 -3.82
CA LEU A 125 -19.47 20.45 -5.07
C LEU A 125 -20.84 19.81 -4.78
N GLN A 126 -21.91 20.47 -5.23
CA GLN A 126 -23.23 19.85 -5.32
C GLN A 126 -23.18 18.79 -6.43
N ILE A 127 -22.83 17.55 -6.11
CA ILE A 127 -22.86 16.45 -7.09
C ILE A 127 -24.32 16.20 -7.48
N THR A 128 -24.63 16.44 -8.74
CA THR A 128 -25.95 16.24 -9.33
C THR A 128 -25.97 15.00 -10.21
N CYS A 129 -27.06 14.26 -10.13
CA CYS A 129 -27.41 13.24 -11.10
C CYS A 129 -27.65 13.86 -12.48
N GLU A 130 -27.50 13.07 -13.55
CA GLU A 130 -27.82 13.49 -14.93
C GLU A 130 -29.28 13.95 -15.08
N CYS A 131 -30.20 13.49 -14.21
CA CYS A 131 -31.57 13.99 -14.16
C CYS A 131 -31.71 15.37 -13.48
N GLY A 132 -30.61 16.02 -13.10
CA GLY A 132 -30.56 17.29 -12.38
C GLY A 132 -30.91 17.18 -10.88
N GLY A 133 -31.15 15.98 -10.35
CA GLY A 133 -31.42 15.76 -8.93
C GLY A 133 -30.14 15.79 -8.09
N ARG A 134 -30.22 16.28 -6.84
CA ARG A 134 -29.07 16.21 -5.91
C ARG A 134 -28.86 14.80 -5.41
N LEU A 135 -27.62 14.35 -5.44
CA LEU A 135 -27.21 13.09 -4.86
C LEU A 135 -27.12 13.21 -3.33
N ARG A 136 -27.55 12.17 -2.61
CA ARG A 136 -27.47 12.08 -1.14
C ARG A 136 -26.90 10.73 -0.73
N ARG A 137 -26.32 10.64 0.48
CA ARG A 137 -25.97 9.33 1.03
C ARG A 137 -27.24 8.50 1.25
N PRO A 138 -27.24 7.19 0.90
CA PRO A 138 -28.37 6.33 1.11
C PRO A 138 -28.68 6.19 2.62
N PRO A 139 -29.96 6.03 2.99
CA PRO A 139 -30.35 5.79 4.37
C PRO A 139 -29.67 4.50 4.89
N PRO A 140 -29.44 4.37 6.22
CA PRO A 140 -28.72 3.24 6.81
C PRO A 140 -29.27 1.86 6.39
N ALA A 141 -30.58 1.76 6.15
CA ALA A 141 -31.25 0.53 5.71
C ALA A 141 -30.88 0.05 4.29
N MET A 142 -30.23 0.90 3.47
CA MET A 142 -29.82 0.59 2.09
C MET A 142 -28.29 0.54 1.92
N GLN A 143 -27.53 0.75 3.00
CA GLN A 143 -26.07 0.64 2.96
C GLN A 143 -25.70 -0.84 2.98
N LYS A 144 -24.90 -1.28 2.00
CA LYS A 144 -24.34 -2.64 2.03
C LYS A 144 -23.48 -2.78 3.30
N PRO A 145 -23.52 -3.92 4.00
CA PRO A 145 -22.64 -4.14 5.13
C PRO A 145 -21.19 -4.02 4.66
N ALA A 146 -20.41 -3.19 5.35
CA ALA A 146 -18.97 -3.16 5.19
C ALA A 146 -18.44 -4.54 5.60
N VAL A 147 -17.84 -5.26 4.65
CA VAL A 147 -17.08 -6.50 4.89
C VAL A 147 -15.63 -6.11 5.05
#